data_AF-A0A1N7KTX3-F1
#
_entry.id   AF-A0A1N7KTX3-F1
#
_cell.length_a   1.000
_cell.length_b   1.000
_cell.length_c   1.000
_cell.angle_alpha   90.00
_cell.angle_beta   90.00
_cell.angle_gamma   90.00
#
_symmetry.space_group_name_H-M   'P 1'
#
loop_
_entity.id
_entity.type
_entity.pdbx_description
1 polymer ?
#
loop_
_entity_poly.entity_id
_entity_poly.type
_entity_poly.pdbx_seq_one_letter_code
_entity_poly.pdbx_strand_id
1 'polypeptide(L)'
;MKNLTLTFGFLFCMLLSSAGVQAQGAAEKKEMSKSEIAEMKQAQKEEKQRLAKEKKELKAQQAEVKRMQAAEKAEAKRVKNLEKAQKNYDKAVTKRQKAEIKLAQQNLKIEKAIQKGTTNEKVAKMELKQKQLEINVEKANSEISKFERDLERYKSKEN
;
A
#
# COMPACT_ATOMS: atom_id res chain seq x y z
N MET A 1 32.87 -1.60 -11.53
CA MET A 1 32.58 -2.94 -12.06
C MET A 1 32.51 -2.85 -13.57
N LYS A 2 33.64 -3.19 -14.22
CA LYS A 2 33.78 -3.35 -15.66
C LYS A 2 33.31 -4.78 -15.99
N ASN A 3 32.50 -4.98 -17.03
CA ASN A 3 32.25 -6.23 -17.80
C ASN A 3 30.89 -6.19 -18.51
N LEU A 4 30.62 -5.19 -19.36
CA LEU A 4 29.39 -5.13 -20.16
C LEU A 4 29.63 -4.77 -21.63
N THR A 5 30.75 -5.24 -22.20
CA THR A 5 31.12 -4.99 -23.61
C THR A 5 31.54 -6.26 -24.37
N LEU A 6 31.46 -7.45 -23.76
CA LEU A 6 31.95 -8.69 -24.39
C LEU A 6 30.87 -9.57 -25.05
N THR A 7 29.58 -9.23 -24.93
CA THR A 7 28.49 -10.05 -25.48
C THR A 7 27.99 -9.59 -26.86
N PHE A 8 28.37 -8.40 -27.32
CA PHE A 8 27.96 -7.91 -28.64
C PHE A 8 28.85 -8.41 -29.80
N GLY A 9 30.09 -8.83 -29.52
CA GLY A 9 31.00 -9.36 -30.54
C GLY A 9 30.70 -10.82 -30.95
N PHE A 10 30.16 -11.63 -30.04
CA PHE A 10 29.93 -13.06 -30.29
C PHE A 10 28.65 -13.33 -31.10
N LEU A 11 27.68 -12.41 -31.07
CA LEU A 11 26.43 -12.54 -31.82
C LEU A 11 26.57 -12.12 -33.30
N PHE A 12 27.62 -11.35 -33.65
CA PHE A 12 27.84 -10.89 -35.02
C PHE A 12 28.61 -11.90 -35.88
N CYS A 13 29.49 -12.72 -35.28
CA CYS A 13 30.23 -13.76 -36.02
C CYS A 13 29.39 -15.00 -36.38
N MET A 14 28.30 -15.31 -35.68
CA MET A 14 27.42 -16.43 -36.07
C MET A 14 26.48 -16.12 -37.25
N LEU A 15 26.31 -14.85 -37.62
CA LEU A 15 25.44 -14.46 -38.74
C LEU A 15 26.16 -14.47 -40.11
N LEU A 16 27.49 -14.55 -40.12
CA LEU A 16 28.29 -14.56 -41.35
C LEU A 16 28.69 -15.98 -41.82
N SER A 17 28.54 -17.00 -40.97
CA SER A 17 28.84 -18.39 -41.34
C SER A 17 27.69 -19.14 -42.03
N SER A 18 26.48 -18.55 -42.12
CA SER A 18 25.35 -19.12 -42.86
C SER A 18 25.19 -18.59 -44.29
N ALA A 19 26.03 -17.64 -44.72
CA ALA A 19 26.00 -17.08 -46.08
C ALA A 19 26.79 -17.89 -47.13
N GLY A 20 27.41 -19.02 -46.75
CA GLY A 20 28.34 -19.78 -47.61
C GLY A 20 27.85 -21.16 -48.09
N VAL A 21 26.63 -21.61 -47.74
CA VAL A 21 26.15 -22.96 -48.12
C VAL A 21 24.74 -22.88 -48.72
N GLN A 22 24.62 -22.22 -49.86
CA GLN A 22 23.44 -22.34 -50.75
C GLN A 22 23.88 -22.35 -52.22
N ALA A 23 24.76 -23.29 -52.56
CA ALA A 23 25.17 -23.53 -53.94
C ALA A 23 25.39 -25.03 -54.20
N GLN A 24 24.43 -25.87 -53.82
CA GLN A 24 24.23 -27.21 -54.40
C GLN A 24 22.95 -27.81 -53.83
N GLY A 25 21.92 -27.87 -54.66
CA GLY A 25 20.57 -28.30 -54.31
C GLY A 25 19.64 -28.01 -55.48
N ALA A 26 19.96 -28.58 -56.63
CA ALA A 26 19.12 -28.53 -57.80
C ALA A 26 17.80 -29.27 -57.54
N ALA A 27 16.73 -28.68 -58.07
CA ALA A 27 15.49 -29.33 -58.47
C ALA A 27 14.68 -30.06 -57.39
N GLU A 28 13.90 -29.29 -56.62
CA GLU A 28 12.50 -29.65 -56.36
C GLU A 28 11.68 -28.34 -56.32
N LYS A 29 11.33 -27.81 -57.49
CA LYS A 29 10.17 -26.90 -57.59
C LYS A 29 8.94 -27.76 -57.36
N LYS A 30 8.58 -27.96 -56.09
CA LYS A 30 7.23 -28.36 -55.72
C LYS A 30 6.33 -27.20 -56.11
N GLU A 31 5.70 -27.28 -57.28
CA GLU A 31 4.58 -26.41 -57.61
C GLU A 31 3.49 -26.72 -56.59
N MET A 32 3.45 -25.93 -55.51
CA MET A 32 2.31 -26.00 -54.60
C MET A 32 1.06 -25.70 -55.42
N SER A 33 0.10 -26.62 -55.39
CA SER A 33 -1.16 -26.40 -56.09
C SER A 33 -1.81 -25.13 -55.53
N LYS A 34 -2.67 -24.45 -56.31
CA LYS A 34 -3.41 -23.28 -55.83
C LYS A 34 -4.19 -23.56 -54.53
N SER A 35 -4.55 -24.83 -54.27
CA SER A 35 -5.16 -25.29 -53.02
C SER A 35 -4.21 -25.20 -51.83
N GLU A 36 -2.99 -25.71 -51.97
CA GLU A 36 -1.99 -25.73 -50.88
C GLU A 36 -1.56 -24.30 -50.48
N ILE A 37 -1.47 -23.38 -51.44
CA ILE A 37 -1.20 -21.96 -51.17
C ILE A 37 -2.38 -21.30 -50.42
N ALA A 38 -3.62 -21.68 -50.73
CA ALA A 38 -4.81 -21.16 -50.06
C ALA A 38 -4.92 -21.68 -48.62
N GLU A 39 -4.68 -22.98 -48.42
CA GLU A 39 -4.65 -23.63 -47.10
C GLU A 39 -3.56 -23.04 -46.20
N MET A 40 -2.35 -22.84 -46.73
CA MET A 40 -1.26 -22.23 -45.96
C MET A 40 -1.56 -20.77 -45.57
N LYS A 41 -2.20 -20.00 -46.45
CA LYS A 41 -2.65 -18.63 -46.12
C LYS A 41 -3.76 -18.61 -45.06
N GLN A 42 -4.67 -19.59 -45.11
CA GLN A 42 -5.72 -19.74 -44.10
C GLN A 42 -5.13 -20.12 -42.74
N ALA A 43 -4.25 -21.11 -42.69
CA ALA A 43 -3.53 -21.49 -41.48
C ALA A 43 -2.75 -20.31 -40.88
N GLN A 44 -2.08 -19.50 -41.70
CA GLN A 44 -1.37 -18.30 -41.23
C GLN A 44 -2.31 -17.22 -40.66
N LYS A 45 -3.53 -17.07 -41.21
CA LYS A 45 -4.54 -16.16 -40.66
C LYS A 45 -5.08 -16.65 -39.32
N GLU A 46 -5.36 -17.95 -39.21
CA GLU A 46 -5.84 -18.58 -37.98
C GLU A 46 -4.78 -18.51 -36.88
N GLU A 47 -3.51 -18.75 -37.20
CA GLU A 47 -2.39 -18.61 -36.27
C GLU A 47 -2.24 -17.16 -35.78
N LYS A 48 -2.29 -16.17 -36.67
CA LYS A 48 -2.26 -14.74 -36.28
C LYS A 48 -3.43 -14.38 -35.36
N GLN A 49 -4.62 -14.90 -35.63
CA GLN A 49 -5.77 -14.69 -34.75
C GLN A 49 -5.58 -15.36 -33.38
N ARG A 50 -5.02 -16.58 -33.35
CA ARG A 50 -4.69 -17.28 -32.09
C ARG A 50 -3.68 -16.50 -31.26
N LEU A 51 -2.56 -16.08 -31.87
CA LEU A 51 -1.53 -15.27 -31.20
C LEU A 51 -2.08 -13.92 -30.73
N ALA A 52 -2.98 -13.29 -31.49
CA ALA A 52 -3.64 -12.05 -31.07
C ALA A 52 -4.57 -12.26 -29.87
N LYS A 53 -5.29 -13.38 -29.82
CA LYS A 53 -6.13 -13.77 -28.66
C LYS A 53 -5.26 -14.05 -27.44
N GLU A 54 -4.22 -14.86 -27.58
CA GLU A 54 -3.28 -15.20 -26.50
C GLU A 54 -2.60 -13.94 -25.93
N LYS A 55 -2.16 -13.01 -26.80
CA LYS A 55 -1.59 -11.73 -26.36
C LYS A 55 -2.59 -10.86 -25.61
N LYS A 56 -3.87 -10.86 -26.00
CA LYS A 56 -4.93 -10.13 -25.27
C LYS A 56 -5.19 -10.77 -23.91
N GLU A 57 -5.25 -12.09 -23.85
CA GLU A 57 -5.44 -12.83 -22.60
C GLU A 57 -4.28 -12.60 -21.63
N LEU A 58 -3.04 -12.69 -22.11
CA LEU A 58 -1.86 -12.44 -21.29
C LEU A 58 -1.82 -10.99 -20.75
N LYS A 59 -2.27 -10.01 -21.56
CA LYS A 59 -2.44 -8.63 -21.08
C LYS A 59 -3.53 -8.50 -20.02
N ALA A 60 -4.64 -9.20 -20.18
CA ALA A 60 -5.73 -9.20 -19.21
C ALA A 60 -5.27 -9.81 -17.87
N GLN A 61 -4.59 -10.96 -17.92
CA GLN A 61 -3.99 -11.62 -16.76
C GLN A 61 -2.97 -10.71 -16.06
N GLN A 62 -2.08 -10.04 -16.80
CA GLN A 62 -1.14 -9.08 -16.22
C GLN A 62 -1.83 -7.88 -15.56
N ALA A 63 -2.92 -7.38 -16.15
CA ALA A 63 -3.71 -6.30 -15.56
C ALA A 63 -4.39 -6.75 -14.27
N GLU A 64 -4.92 -7.96 -14.25
CA GLU A 64 -5.54 -8.56 -13.07
C GLU A 64 -4.54 -8.78 -11.94
N VAL A 65 -3.36 -9.34 -12.23
CA VAL A 65 -2.27 -9.48 -11.24
C VAL A 65 -1.88 -8.12 -10.65
N LYS A 66 -1.74 -7.08 -11.48
CA LYS A 66 -1.47 -5.72 -10.98
C LYS A 66 -2.59 -5.19 -10.09
N ARG A 67 -3.86 -5.45 -10.44
CA ARG A 67 -5.01 -5.07 -9.63
C ARG A 67 -4.98 -5.77 -8.27
N MET A 68 -4.72 -7.08 -8.25
CA MET A 68 -4.61 -7.85 -7.00
C MET A 68 -3.46 -7.34 -6.12
N GLN A 69 -2.27 -7.13 -6.69
CA GLN A 69 -1.14 -6.56 -5.94
C GLN A 69 -1.42 -5.15 -5.41
N ALA A 70 -2.16 -4.33 -6.15
CA ALA A 70 -2.57 -3.01 -5.70
C ALA A 70 -3.57 -3.11 -4.53
N ALA A 71 -4.54 -4.02 -4.61
CA ALA A 71 -5.50 -4.29 -3.54
C ALA A 71 -4.80 -4.82 -2.28
N GLU A 72 -3.89 -5.78 -2.41
CA GLU A 72 -3.12 -6.33 -1.29
C GLU A 72 -2.27 -5.25 -0.60
N LYS A 73 -1.59 -4.40 -1.37
CA LYS A 73 -0.84 -3.26 -0.82
C LYS A 73 -1.75 -2.24 -0.14
N ALA A 74 -2.95 -2.02 -0.66
CA ALA A 74 -3.93 -1.12 -0.05
C ALA A 74 -4.43 -1.69 1.28
N GLU A 75 -4.69 -3.00 1.33
CA GLU A 75 -5.14 -3.69 2.54
C GLU A 75 -4.05 -3.73 3.61
N ALA A 76 -2.81 -4.08 3.25
CA ALA A 76 -1.68 -4.01 4.17
C ALA A 76 -1.49 -2.61 4.77
N LYS A 77 -1.69 -1.55 3.97
CA LYS A 77 -1.68 -0.17 4.46
C LYS A 77 -2.87 0.13 5.38
N ARG A 78 -4.07 -0.38 5.07
CA ARG A 78 -5.27 -0.22 5.89
C ARG A 78 -5.06 -0.83 7.27
N VAL A 79 -4.61 -2.09 7.33
CA VAL A 79 -4.33 -2.81 8.59
C VAL A 79 -3.29 -2.05 9.42
N LYS A 80 -2.17 -1.65 8.81
CA LYS A 80 -1.13 -0.87 9.51
C LYS A 80 -1.66 0.45 10.07
N ASN A 81 -2.52 1.14 9.33
CA ASN A 81 -3.13 2.38 9.79
C ASN A 81 -4.14 2.15 10.91
N LEU A 82 -4.92 1.07 10.84
CA LEU A 82 -5.86 0.65 11.87
C LEU A 82 -5.13 0.35 13.19
N GLU A 83 -4.08 -0.46 13.14
CA GLU A 83 -3.25 -0.78 14.31
C GLU A 83 -2.66 0.48 14.95
N LYS A 84 -2.17 1.41 14.12
CA LYS A 84 -1.63 2.69 14.60
C LYS A 84 -2.70 3.55 15.25
N ALA A 85 -3.90 3.61 14.66
CA ALA A 85 -5.03 4.34 15.23
C ALA A 85 -5.44 3.74 16.58
N GLN A 86 -5.52 2.41 16.69
CA GLN A 86 -5.82 1.72 17.96
C GLN A 86 -4.79 2.06 19.04
N LYS A 87 -3.50 1.93 18.73
CA LYS A 87 -2.42 2.25 19.68
C LYS A 87 -2.47 3.72 20.14
N ASN A 88 -2.83 4.64 19.26
CA ASN A 88 -2.96 6.05 19.60
C ASN A 88 -4.20 6.32 20.47
N TYR A 89 -5.32 5.67 20.16
CA TYR A 89 -6.53 5.69 20.98
C TYR A 89 -6.22 5.23 22.41
N ASP A 90 -5.61 4.06 22.58
CA ASP A 90 -5.29 3.49 23.90
C ASP A 90 -4.38 4.42 24.72
N LYS A 91 -3.40 5.05 24.06
CA LYS A 91 -2.54 6.07 24.68
C LYS A 91 -3.33 7.30 25.12
N ALA A 92 -4.25 7.79 24.29
CA ALA A 92 -5.07 8.95 24.60
C ALA A 92 -6.02 8.67 25.77
N VAL A 93 -6.64 7.49 25.81
CA VAL A 93 -7.44 7.00 26.95
C VAL A 93 -6.60 6.96 28.22
N THR A 94 -5.39 6.40 28.16
CA THR A 94 -4.48 6.36 29.32
C THR A 94 -4.09 7.76 29.80
N LYS A 95 -3.84 8.68 28.86
CA LYS A 95 -3.51 10.08 29.17
C LYS A 95 -4.69 10.81 29.84
N ARG A 96 -5.92 10.57 29.35
CA ARG A 96 -7.15 11.06 29.97
C ARG A 96 -7.28 10.58 31.41
N GLN A 97 -7.19 9.26 31.63
CA GLN A 97 -7.28 8.67 32.97
C GLN A 97 -6.23 9.26 33.93
N LYS A 98 -4.98 9.42 33.48
CA LYS A 98 -3.92 10.05 34.28
C LYS A 98 -4.23 11.52 34.60
N ALA A 99 -4.81 12.26 33.66
CA ALA A 99 -5.20 13.65 33.87
C ALA A 99 -6.38 13.75 34.85
N GLU A 100 -7.38 12.86 34.74
CA GLU A 100 -8.54 12.78 35.63
C GLU A 100 -8.13 12.44 37.07
N ILE A 101 -7.23 11.47 37.25
CA ILE A 101 -6.68 11.14 38.58
C ILE A 101 -6.00 12.36 39.20
N LYS A 102 -5.16 13.07 38.42
CA LYS A 102 -4.49 14.29 38.89
C LYS A 102 -5.48 15.40 39.22
N LEU A 103 -6.52 15.55 38.41
CA LEU A 103 -7.60 16.52 38.64
C LEU A 103 -8.34 16.20 39.95
N ALA A 104 -8.76 14.96 40.15
CA ALA A 104 -9.42 14.52 41.39
C ALA A 104 -8.53 14.73 42.62
N GLN A 105 -7.23 14.40 42.53
CA GLN A 105 -6.26 14.67 43.60
C GLN A 105 -6.11 16.17 43.89
N GLN A 106 -6.16 17.02 42.86
CA GLN A 106 -6.09 18.47 43.02
C GLN A 106 -7.36 19.03 43.65
N ASN A 107 -8.54 18.52 43.27
CA ASN A 107 -9.81 18.90 43.88
C ASN A 107 -9.83 18.56 45.37
N LEU A 108 -9.38 17.36 45.74
CA LEU A 108 -9.25 16.96 47.14
C LEU A 108 -8.28 17.86 47.93
N LYS A 109 -7.20 18.33 47.31
CA LYS A 109 -6.25 19.27 47.94
C LYS A 109 -6.91 20.63 48.19
N ILE A 110 -7.66 21.14 47.22
CA ILE A 110 -8.41 22.41 47.34
C ILE A 110 -9.43 22.30 48.46
N GLU A 111 -10.23 21.24 48.48
CA GLU A 111 -11.26 21.01 49.50
C GLU A 111 -10.65 20.94 50.90
N LYS A 112 -9.57 20.17 51.08
CA LYS A 112 -8.82 20.13 52.35
C LYS A 112 -8.23 21.48 52.74
N ALA A 113 -7.79 22.29 51.78
CA ALA A 113 -7.24 23.61 52.07
C ALA A 113 -8.33 24.58 52.53
N ILE A 114 -9.52 24.53 51.90
CA ILE A 114 -10.70 25.30 52.29
C ILE A 114 -11.14 24.91 53.71
N GLN A 115 -11.26 23.60 53.99
CA GLN A 115 -11.62 23.10 55.33
C GLN A 115 -10.63 23.54 56.42
N LYS A 116 -9.34 23.68 56.09
CA LYS A 116 -8.29 24.14 57.01
C LYS A 116 -8.21 25.66 57.15
N GLY A 117 -9.09 26.43 56.52
CA GLY A 117 -9.06 27.89 56.57
C GLY A 117 -7.85 28.49 55.84
N THR A 118 -7.36 27.84 54.78
CA THR A 118 -6.24 28.35 53.98
C THR A 118 -6.62 29.66 53.30
N THR A 119 -5.66 30.59 53.16
CA THR A 119 -5.90 31.90 52.53
C THR A 119 -6.39 31.80 51.09
N ASN A 120 -7.27 32.74 50.70
CA ASN A 120 -7.83 32.82 49.35
C ASN A 120 -6.78 32.86 48.24
N GLU A 121 -5.63 33.52 48.46
CA GLU A 121 -4.56 33.58 47.45
C GLU A 121 -3.95 32.19 47.16
N LYS A 122 -3.75 31.37 48.20
CA LYS A 122 -3.22 30.00 48.03
C LYS A 122 -4.25 29.10 47.36
N VAL A 123 -5.54 29.26 47.71
CA VAL A 123 -6.66 28.55 47.07
C VAL A 123 -6.74 28.91 45.58
N ALA A 124 -6.69 30.20 45.22
CA ALA A 124 -6.71 30.65 43.83
C ALA A 124 -5.56 30.06 42.99
N LYS A 125 -4.33 29.97 43.54
CA LYS A 125 -3.21 29.30 42.86
C LYS A 125 -3.46 27.80 42.65
N MET A 126 -4.20 27.15 43.54
CA MET A 126 -4.59 25.75 43.40
C MET A 126 -5.71 25.56 42.37
N GLU A 127 -6.68 26.47 42.31
CA GLU A 127 -7.74 26.50 41.30
C GLU A 127 -7.19 26.75 39.89
N LEU A 128 -6.17 27.60 39.75
CA LEU A 128 -5.48 27.77 38.47
C LEU A 128 -4.87 26.44 37.98
N LYS A 129 -4.25 25.67 38.88
CA LYS A 129 -3.72 24.33 38.56
C LYS A 129 -4.84 23.35 38.22
N GLN A 130 -5.98 23.41 38.91
CA GLN A 130 -7.16 22.61 38.60
C GLN A 130 -7.65 22.91 37.17
N LYS A 131 -7.81 24.18 36.80
CA LYS A 131 -8.21 24.59 35.44
C LYS A 131 -7.25 24.09 34.37
N GLN A 132 -5.94 24.12 34.63
CA GLN A 132 -4.95 23.56 33.71
C GLN A 132 -5.10 22.03 33.56
N LEU A 133 -5.47 21.32 34.62
CA LEU A 133 -5.73 19.88 34.58
C LEU A 133 -7.04 19.57 33.83
N GLU A 134 -8.10 20.37 34.01
CA GLU A 134 -9.34 20.27 33.22
C GLU A 134 -9.05 20.41 31.71
N ILE A 135 -8.25 21.41 31.33
CA ILE A 135 -7.81 21.59 29.93
C ILE A 135 -7.05 20.35 29.42
N ASN A 136 -6.25 19.69 30.27
CA ASN A 136 -5.52 18.49 29.87
C ASN A 136 -6.43 17.28 29.67
N VAL A 137 -7.49 17.15 30.49
CA VAL A 137 -8.54 16.14 30.29
C VAL A 137 -9.24 16.39 28.95
N GLU A 138 -9.63 17.64 28.68
CA GLU A 138 -10.35 17.98 27.45
C GLU A 138 -9.50 17.78 26.19
N LYS A 139 -8.20 18.11 26.24
CA LYS A 139 -7.25 17.77 25.17
C LYS A 139 -7.18 16.27 24.92
N ALA A 140 -7.17 15.45 25.98
CA ALA A 140 -7.18 14.00 25.83
C ALA A 140 -8.51 13.49 25.25
N ASN A 141 -9.65 14.07 25.63
CA ASN A 141 -10.96 13.76 25.03
C ASN A 141 -10.98 14.06 23.53
N SER A 142 -10.45 15.21 23.13
CA SER A 142 -10.34 15.60 21.72
C SER A 142 -9.45 14.63 20.93
N GLU A 143 -8.31 14.21 21.52
CA GLU A 143 -7.43 13.20 20.94
C GLU A 143 -8.15 11.85 20.77
N ILE A 144 -8.88 11.39 21.79
CA ILE A 144 -9.71 10.16 21.75
C ILE A 144 -10.71 10.23 20.60
N SER A 145 -11.52 11.29 20.54
CA SER A 145 -12.54 11.48 19.49
C SER A 145 -11.93 11.47 18.08
N LYS A 146 -10.73 12.05 17.93
CA LYS A 146 -10.00 11.99 16.66
C LYS A 146 -9.62 10.56 16.30
N PHE A 147 -9.06 9.80 17.25
CA PHE A 147 -8.63 8.42 16.98
C PHE A 147 -9.81 7.45 16.80
N GLU A 148 -10.96 7.69 17.43
CA GLU A 148 -12.20 6.94 17.17
C GLU A 148 -12.65 7.10 15.72
N ARG A 149 -12.66 8.33 15.20
CA ARG A 149 -12.96 8.58 13.78
C ARG A 149 -11.96 7.90 12.85
N ASP A 150 -10.67 7.93 13.19
CA ASP A 150 -9.64 7.23 12.41
C ASP A 150 -9.87 5.71 12.42
N LEU A 151 -10.19 5.13 13.57
CA LEU A 151 -10.53 3.70 13.72
C LEU A 151 -11.74 3.33 12.86
N GLU A 152 -12.82 4.10 12.93
CA GLU A 152 -14.02 3.88 12.14
C GLU A 152 -13.71 3.95 10.63
N ARG A 153 -12.94 4.95 10.21
CA ARG A 153 -12.53 5.15 8.81
C ARG A 153 -11.74 3.96 8.25
N TYR A 154 -10.91 3.31 9.06
CA TYR A 154 -10.14 2.15 8.62
C TYR A 154 -10.91 0.83 8.72
N LYS A 155 -11.90 0.73 9.62
CA LYS A 155 -12.82 -0.42 9.71
C LYS A 155 -13.85 -0.44 8.57
N SER A 156 -14.42 0.70 8.21
CA SER A 156 -15.53 0.81 7.24
C SER A 156 -15.13 0.54 5.77
N LYS A 157 -13.85 0.33 5.48
CA LYS A 157 -13.34 0.01 4.14
C LYS A 157 -13.32 -1.50 3.84
N GLU A 158 -13.99 -2.30 4.64
CA GLU A 158 -14.17 -3.74 4.40
C GLU A 158 -15.24 -4.10 3.36
N ASN A 159 -15.87 -3.11 2.70
CA ASN A 159 -16.89 -3.30 1.67
C ASN A 159 -16.38 -3.07 0.25
#